data_AF-A0A0G0QSW2-F1
#
_entry.id   AF-A0A0G0QSW2-F1
#
_cell.length_a   1.000
_cell.length_b   1.000
_cell.length_c   1.000
_cell.angle_alpha   90.00
_cell.angle_beta   90.00
_cell.angle_gamma   90.00
#
_symmetry.space_group_name_H-M   'P 1'
#
loop_
_entity.id
_entity.type
_entity.pdbx_description
1 polymer ?
#
loop_
_entity_poly.entity_id
_entity_poly.type
_entity_poly.pdbx_seq_one_letter_code
_entity_poly.pdbx_strand_id
1 'polypeptide(L)'
;MLKKVLKTQLFVLLLGTIFAWANFAIEVNQWLSEGKCELGCPIFFEASPNPFVTPCFFGALFFTLSFVLSILAWRAFNKKK
;
A
#
# COMPACT_ATOMS: atom_id res chain seq x y z
N MET A 1 3.19 -21.49 -18.13
CA MET A 1 3.85 -21.17 -16.85
C MET A 1 3.65 -19.70 -16.43
N LEU A 2 3.78 -18.72 -17.34
CA LEU A 2 3.62 -17.28 -17.05
C LEU A 2 2.29 -16.88 -16.37
N LYS A 3 1.16 -17.51 -16.75
CA LYS A 3 -0.15 -17.25 -16.12
C LYS A 3 -0.23 -17.63 -14.63
N LYS A 4 0.50 -18.67 -14.21
CA LYS A 4 0.54 -19.07 -12.78
C LYS A 4 1.35 -18.05 -11.97
N VAL A 5 2.48 -17.60 -12.51
CA VAL A 5 3.34 -16.58 -11.88
C VAL A 5 2.60 -15.26 -11.71
N LEU A 6 1.92 -14.78 -12.77
CA LEU A 6 1.12 -13.56 -12.70
C LEU A 6 -0.03 -13.66 -11.69
N LYS A 7 -0.66 -14.83 -11.55
CA LYS A 7 -1.74 -15.05 -10.58
C LYS A 7 -1.22 -15.00 -9.14
N THR A 8 -0.06 -15.59 -8.87
CA THR A 8 0.62 -15.51 -7.57
C THR A 8 1.06 -14.07 -7.27
N GLN A 9 1.61 -13.36 -8.26
CA GLN A 9 2.02 -11.96 -8.11
C GLN A 9 0.83 -11.06 -7.77
N LEU A 10 -0.32 -11.23 -8.44
CA LEU A 10 -1.56 -10.51 -8.11
C LEU A 10 -2.02 -10.80 -6.69
N PHE A 11 -1.95 -12.06 -6.24
CA PHE A 11 -2.36 -12.45 -4.90
C PHE A 11 -1.46 -11.81 -3.82
N VAL A 12 -0.14 -11.86 -3.99
CA VAL A 12 0.82 -11.24 -3.07
C VAL A 12 0.65 -9.72 -3.04
N LEU A 13 0.49 -9.08 -4.20
CA LEU A 13 0.25 -7.64 -4.28
C LEU A 13 -1.07 -7.23 -3.62
N LEU A 14 -2.12 -8.03 -3.76
CA LEU A 14 -3.41 -7.76 -3.12
C LEU A 14 -3.31 -7.85 -1.59
N LEU A 15 -2.65 -8.88 -1.06
CA LEU A 15 -2.41 -9.00 0.38
C LEU A 15 -1.54 -7.86 0.91
N GLY A 16 -0.45 -7.52 0.20
CA GLY A 16 0.42 -6.39 0.57
C GLY A 16 -0.31 -5.04 0.55
N THR A 17 -1.22 -4.85 -0.42
CA THR A 17 -2.07 -3.65 -0.50
C THR A 17 -3.02 -3.57 0.70
N ILE A 18 -3.73 -4.66 1.02
CA ILE A 18 -4.64 -4.71 2.18
C ILE A 18 -3.87 -4.44 3.48
N PHE A 19 -2.70 -5.07 3.66
CA PHE A 19 -1.86 -4.88 4.83
C PHE A 19 -1.40 -3.41 4.98
N ALA A 20 -0.89 -2.80 3.90
CA ALA A 20 -0.44 -1.42 3.93
C ALA A 20 -1.58 -0.43 4.22
N TRP A 21 -2.74 -0.62 3.60
CA TRP A 21 -3.92 0.22 3.85
C TRP A 21 -4.52 0.03 5.25
N ALA A 22 -4.45 -1.18 5.81
CA ALA A 22 -4.89 -1.44 7.18
C ALA A 22 -4.00 -0.70 8.20
N ASN A 23 -2.67 -0.74 8.03
CA ASN A 23 -1.75 -0.01 8.89
C ASN A 23 -1.94 1.52 8.76
N PHE A 24 -2.11 2.02 7.53
CA PHE A 24 -2.43 3.43 7.32
C PHE A 24 -3.76 3.85 7.97
N ALA A 25 -4.80 3.01 7.89
CA ALA A 25 -6.09 3.30 8.51
C ALA A 25 -6.00 3.34 10.05
N ILE A 26 -5.21 2.44 10.65
CA ILE A 26 -4.93 2.46 12.09
C ILE A 26 -4.21 3.77 12.46
N GLU A 27 -3.19 4.16 11.70
CA GLU A 27 -2.41 5.37 11.93
C GLU A 27 -3.27 6.64 11.79
N VAL A 28 -4.14 6.72 10.78
CA VAL A 28 -5.10 7.82 10.61
C VAL A 28 -6.10 7.86 11.77
N ASN A 29 -6.60 6.70 12.22
CA ASN A 29 -7.57 6.65 13.31
C ASN A 29 -6.96 7.07 14.65
N GLN A 30 -5.70 6.69 14.91
CA GLN A 30 -4.92 7.14 16.06
C GLN A 30 -4.62 8.64 16.00
N TRP A 31 -4.25 9.15 14.82
CA TRP A 31 -4.07 10.58 14.60
C TRP A 31 -5.36 11.38 14.84
N LEU A 32 -6.50 10.88 14.39
CA LEU A 32 -7.80 11.53 14.57
C LEU A 32 -8.29 11.50 16.03
N SER A 33 -7.97 10.44 16.78
CA SER A 33 -8.47 10.24 18.15
C SER A 33 -7.59 10.88 19.22
N GLU A 34 -6.27 10.84 19.08
CA GLU A 34 -5.33 11.25 20.12
C GLU A 34 -4.34 12.34 19.68
N GLY A 35 -4.33 12.71 18.39
CA GLY A 35 -3.32 13.61 17.84
C GLY A 35 -1.90 13.03 17.88
N LYS A 36 -1.75 11.74 18.19
CA LYS A 36 -0.48 11.02 18.30
C LYS A 36 -0.26 10.13 17.08
N CYS A 37 1.00 10.00 16.71
CA CYS A 37 1.46 9.15 15.62
C CYS A 37 2.56 8.24 16.16
N GLU A 38 2.23 6.98 16.45
CA GLU A 38 3.15 6.04 17.10
C GLU A 38 3.74 4.99 16.15
N LEU A 39 3.07 4.66 15.04
CA LEU A 39 3.42 3.51 14.20
C LEU A 39 4.32 3.85 13.01
N GLY A 40 4.29 5.09 12.50
CA GLY A 40 5.03 5.48 11.29
C GLY A 40 5.77 6.81 11.38
N CYS A 41 5.79 7.47 12.54
CA CYS A 41 6.47 8.74 12.68
C CYS A 41 7.97 8.59 12.94
N PRO A 42 8.84 9.22 12.13
CA PRO A 42 10.25 9.28 12.45
C PRO A 42 10.43 10.11 13.73
N ILE A 43 11.30 9.63 14.62
CA ILE A 43 11.64 10.23 15.94
C ILE A 43 12.04 11.73 15.84
N PHE A 44 12.31 12.23 14.64
CA PHE A 44 12.67 13.62 14.36
C PHE A 44 11.49 14.56 14.07
N PHE A 45 10.25 14.08 13.93
CA PHE A 45 9.08 14.89 13.57
C PHE A 45 8.06 14.91 14.72
N GLU A 46 8.43 15.55 15.84
CA GLU A 46 7.60 15.65 17.06
C GLU A 46 6.42 16.64 16.98
N ALA A 47 6.08 17.15 15.80
CA ALA A 47 4.98 18.10 15.64
C ALA A 47 4.04 17.63 14.52
N SER A 48 2.99 16.90 14.90
CA SER A 48 1.83 16.56 14.07
C SER A 48 2.14 16.35 12.57
N PRO A 49 2.99 15.37 12.20
CA PRO A 49 3.22 15.10 10.80
C PRO A 49 1.92 14.60 10.18
N ASN A 50 1.50 15.24 9.10
CA ASN A 50 0.33 14.83 8.35
C ASN A 50 0.44 13.32 8.04
N PRO A 51 -0.60 12.51 8.33
CA PRO A 51 -0.55 11.05 8.10
C PRO A 51 -0.27 10.68 6.64
N PHE A 52 -0.49 11.62 5.71
CA PHE A 52 -0.19 11.51 4.28
C PHE A 52 1.29 11.57 3.91
N VAL A 53 2.21 11.78 4.86
CA VAL A 53 3.66 11.79 4.58
C VAL A 53 4.39 10.66 5.33
N THR A 54 3.65 9.73 5.92
CA THR A 54 4.23 8.60 6.65
C THR A 54 4.68 7.49 5.69
N PRO A 55 5.69 6.69 6.07
CA PRO A 55 6.10 5.50 5.33
C PRO A 55 4.93 4.54 5.04
N CYS A 56 3.91 4.46 5.91
CA CYS A 56 2.71 3.65 5.67
C CYS A 56 1.88 4.14 4.48
N PHE A 57 1.70 5.46 4.32
CA PHE A 57 0.97 6.03 3.18
C PHE A 57 1.72 5.77 1.87
N PHE A 58 3.04 6.00 1.84
CA PHE A 58 3.85 5.71 0.65
C PHE A 58 3.85 4.21 0.34
N GLY A 59 3.96 3.34 1.35
CA GLY A 59 3.83 1.89 1.18
C GLY A 59 2.49 1.51 0.54
N ALA A 60 1.38 2.04 1.04
CA ALA A 60 0.05 1.79 0.49
C ALA A 60 -0.06 2.25 -0.97
N LEU A 61 0.49 3.42 -1.31
CA LEU A 61 0.55 3.91 -2.69
C LEU A 61 1.37 3.00 -3.61
N PHE A 62 2.59 2.60 -3.21
CA PHE A 62 3.45 1.75 -4.04
C PHE A 62 2.87 0.36 -4.27
N PHE A 63 2.27 -0.26 -3.25
CA PHE A 63 1.57 -1.54 -3.41
C PHE A 63 0.36 -1.41 -4.33
N THR A 64 -0.42 -0.34 -4.20
CA THR A 64 -1.58 -0.07 -5.07
C THR A 64 -1.13 0.16 -6.52
N LEU A 65 -0.10 0.97 -6.75
CA LEU A 65 0.49 1.20 -8.07
C LEU A 65 0.97 -0.10 -8.71
N SER A 66 1.71 -0.91 -7.96
CA SER A 66 2.22 -2.19 -8.42
C SER A 66 1.09 -3.17 -8.75
N PHE A 67 0.01 -3.16 -7.96
CA PHE A 67 -1.20 -3.96 -8.22
C PHE A 67 -1.91 -3.53 -9.51
N VAL A 68 -2.09 -2.23 -9.73
CA VAL A 68 -2.68 -1.68 -10.97
C VAL A 68 -1.83 -2.05 -12.19
N LEU A 69 -0.50 -1.87 -12.11
CA LEU A 69 0.42 -2.25 -13.18
C LEU A 69 0.34 -3.74 -13.50
N SER A 70 0.22 -4.59 -12.47
CA SER A 70 0.04 -6.04 -12.64
C SER A 70 -1.26 -6.39 -13.38
N ILE A 71 -2.38 -5.70 -13.08
CA ILE A 71 -3.65 -5.86 -13.81
C ILE A 71 -3.51 -5.42 -15.26
N LEU A 72 -2.86 -4.27 -15.51
CA LEU A 72 -2.64 -3.76 -16.87
C LEU A 72 -1.77 -4.73 -17.69
N ALA A 73 -0.70 -5.25 -17.09
CA ALA A 73 0.15 -6.26 -17.71
C ALA A 73 -0.65 -7.52 -18.05
N TRP A 74 -1.46 -8.02 -17.11
CA TRP A 74 -2.34 -9.18 -17.36
C TRP A 74 -3.28 -8.93 -18.55
N ARG A 75 -3.93 -7.77 -18.62
CA ARG A 75 -4.83 -7.39 -19.72
C ARG A 75 -4.08 -7.30 -21.05
N ALA A 76 -2.88 -6.69 -21.06
CA ALA A 76 -2.05 -6.58 -22.26
C ALA A 76 -1.60 -7.95 -22.78
N PHE A 77 -1.21 -8.87 -21.89
CA PHE A 77 -0.85 -10.24 -22.26
C PHE A 77 -2.02 -11.05 -22.81
N ASN A 78 -3.25 -10.83 -22.29
CA ASN A 78 -4.43 -11.51 -22.80
C ASN A 78 -4.96 -10.93 -24.12
N LYS A 79 -4.70 -9.64 -24.43
CA LYS A 79 -5.11 -8.99 -25.70
C LYS A 79 -4.26 -9.40 -26.90
N LYS A 80 -3.02 -9.86 -26.68
CA LYS A 80 -2.10 -10.33 -27.74
C LYS A 80 -2.32 -11.78 -28.16
N LYS A 81 -3.38 -12.43 -27.65
CA LYS A 81 -3.72 -13.82 -27.93
C LYS A 81 -5.10 -13.90 -28.57
#